data_AF-A0A2D9B6M4-F1
#
_entry.id   AF-A0A2D9B6M4-F1
#
_cell.length_a   1.000
_cell.length_b   1.000
_cell.length_c   1.000
_cell.angle_alpha   90.00
_cell.angle_beta   90.00
_cell.angle_gamma   90.00
#
_symmetry.space_group_name_H-M   'P 1'
#
loop_
_entity.id
_entity.type
_entity.pdbx_description
1 polymer ?
#
loop_
_entity_poly.entity_id
_entity_poly.type
_entity_poly.pdbx_seq_one_letter_code
_entity_poly.pdbx_strand_id
1 'polypeptide(L)'
;MVLFDKLSPAQKQIIVDISRIQLSSLRRIYNNEHLTDDDLVMLFIYNDITKEDFIAELDIKIAKINNFIKDPDSIQKMDKYELSIYKHILFQIEDNYKDRYPQALSSIWERLFILTDFKIDWPMALN
;
A
#
# COMPACT_ATOMS: atom_id res chain seq x y z
N MET A 1 -18.76 17.47 -5.08
CA MET A 1 -17.64 16.59 -5.45
C MET A 1 -17.77 15.33 -4.63
N VAL A 2 -18.19 14.21 -5.24
CA VAL A 2 -18.48 12.97 -4.52
C VAL A 2 -17.18 12.17 -4.42
N LEU A 3 -16.46 12.36 -3.32
CA LEU A 3 -15.17 11.74 -3.03
C LEU A 3 -15.21 10.20 -2.88
N PHE A 4 -16.38 9.58 -3.03
CA PHE A 4 -16.61 8.14 -2.86
C PHE A 4 -17.18 7.47 -4.12
N ASP A 5 -17.17 8.17 -5.26
CA ASP A 5 -17.47 7.53 -6.54
C ASP A 5 -16.38 6.53 -6.94
N LYS A 6 -16.78 5.52 -7.72
CA LYS A 6 -15.88 4.52 -8.30
C LYS A 6 -14.74 5.20 -9.07
N LEU A 7 -13.56 4.62 -8.98
CA LEU A 7 -12.38 5.07 -9.71
C LEU A 7 -12.63 4.98 -11.23
N SER A 8 -12.21 6.02 -11.95
CA SER A 8 -12.17 5.99 -13.41
C SER A 8 -11.16 4.95 -13.91
N PRO A 9 -11.21 4.51 -15.17
CA PRO A 9 -10.25 3.54 -15.71
C PRO A 9 -8.78 3.98 -15.55
N ALA A 10 -8.49 5.27 -15.76
CA ALA A 10 -7.15 5.82 -15.58
C ALA A 10 -6.70 5.80 -14.11
N GLN A 11 -7.61 6.14 -13.19
CA GLN A 11 -7.34 6.07 -11.75
C GLN A 11 -7.09 4.63 -11.30
N LYS A 12 -7.89 3.67 -11.78
CA LYS A 12 -7.69 2.24 -11.51
C LYS A 12 -6.33 1.76 -11.99
N GLN A 13 -5.91 2.19 -13.18
CA GLN A 13 -4.60 1.84 -13.72
C GLN A 13 -3.46 2.31 -12.79
N ILE A 14 -3.51 3.57 -12.35
CA ILE A 14 -2.51 4.14 -11.43
C ILE A 14 -2.47 3.33 -10.12
N ILE A 15 -3.63 3.04 -9.50
CA ILE A 15 -3.71 2.26 -8.26
C ILE A 15 -3.18 0.83 -8.44
N VAL A 16 -3.48 0.18 -9.57
CA VAL A 16 -2.97 -1.15 -9.90
C VAL A 16 -1.44 -1.13 -10.03
N ASP A 17 -0.88 -0.11 -10.67
CA ASP A 17 0.57 0.00 -10.85
C ASP A 17 1.30 0.25 -9.53
N ILE A 18 0.75 1.12 -8.67
CA ILE A 18 1.24 1.27 -7.28
C ILE A 18 1.20 -0.07 -6.54
N SER A 19 0.06 -0.79 -6.64
CA SER A 19 -0.13 -2.08 -5.97
C SER A 19 0.87 -3.13 -6.46
N ARG A 20 1.20 -3.14 -7.75
CA ARG A 20 2.21 -4.04 -8.33
C ARG A 20 3.61 -3.74 -7.83
N ILE A 21 3.97 -2.47 -7.70
CA ILE A 21 5.27 -2.07 -7.14
C ILE A 21 5.36 -2.53 -5.68
N GLN A 22 4.32 -2.26 -4.88
CA GLN A 22 4.30 -2.70 -3.47
C GLN A 22 4.36 -4.22 -3.35
N LEU A 23 3.63 -4.95 -4.20
CA LEU A 23 3.68 -6.41 -4.24
C LEU A 23 5.08 -6.91 -4.58
N SER A 24 5.76 -6.27 -5.52
CA SER A 24 7.15 -6.63 -5.85
C SER A 24 8.06 -6.41 -4.64
N SER A 25 7.95 -5.27 -3.95
CA SER A 25 8.76 -5.00 -2.75
C SER A 25 8.53 -6.04 -1.66
N LEU A 26 7.27 -6.37 -1.37
CA LEU A 26 6.92 -7.40 -0.37
C LEU A 26 7.49 -8.78 -0.72
N ARG A 27 7.46 -9.17 -2.01
CA ARG A 27 8.05 -10.44 -2.47
C ARG A 27 9.58 -10.48 -2.31
N ARG A 28 10.26 -9.37 -2.55
CA ARG A 28 11.72 -9.28 -2.33
C ARG A 28 12.08 -9.42 -0.85
N ILE A 29 11.28 -8.83 0.03
CA ILE A 29 11.43 -8.99 1.49
C ILE A 29 11.17 -10.45 1.88
N TYR A 30 10.10 -11.05 1.36
CA TYR A 30 9.77 -12.47 1.60
C TYR A 30 10.90 -13.42 1.22
N ASN A 31 11.56 -13.14 0.09
CA ASN A 31 12.68 -13.93 -0.43
C ASN A 31 14.04 -13.58 0.21
N ASN A 32 14.07 -12.63 1.15
CA ASN A 32 15.29 -12.07 1.73
C ASN A 32 16.34 -11.61 0.68
N GLU A 33 15.92 -10.82 -0.31
CA GLU A 33 16.84 -10.34 -1.36
C GLU A 33 17.78 -9.20 -0.91
N HIS A 34 17.67 -8.72 0.33
CA HIS A 34 18.30 -7.47 0.77
C HIS A 34 19.12 -7.55 2.07
N LEU A 35 18.92 -8.56 2.91
CA LEU A 35 19.63 -8.71 4.18
C LEU A 35 20.48 -9.98 4.19
N THR A 36 21.57 -9.96 4.94
CA THR A 36 22.29 -11.21 5.23
C THR A 36 21.48 -12.05 6.22
N ASP A 37 21.76 -13.35 6.31
CA ASP A 37 21.07 -14.22 7.26
C ASP A 37 21.27 -13.77 8.72
N ASP A 38 22.46 -13.24 9.04
CA ASP A 38 22.77 -12.71 10.38
C ASP A 38 21.94 -11.45 10.70
N ASP A 39 21.75 -10.56 9.72
CA ASP A 39 20.91 -9.36 9.88
C ASP A 39 19.44 -9.73 10.15
N LEU A 40 18.93 -10.76 9.48
CA LEU A 40 17.58 -11.26 9.70
C LEU A 40 17.41 -11.82 11.12
N VAL A 41 18.37 -12.60 11.60
CA VAL A 41 18.33 -13.16 12.95
C VAL A 41 18.30 -12.02 13.99
N MET A 42 19.16 -11.01 13.81
CA MET A 42 19.19 -9.86 14.71
C MET A 42 17.89 -9.05 14.65
N LEU A 43 17.28 -8.91 13.47
CA LEU A 43 15.99 -8.25 13.31
C LEU A 43 14.86 -9.00 14.05
N PHE A 44 14.82 -10.33 13.94
CA PHE A 44 13.83 -11.15 14.63
C PHE A 44 13.99 -11.08 16.15
N ILE A 45 15.24 -11.16 16.65
CA ILE A 45 15.55 -11.01 18.08
C ILE A 45 15.16 -9.62 18.59
N TYR A 46 15.53 -8.55 17.86
CA TYR A 46 15.26 -7.17 18.28
C TYR A 46 13.76 -6.86 18.36
N ASN A 47 12.96 -7.45 17.47
CA ASN A 47 11.52 -7.20 17.41
C ASN A 47 10.69 -8.26 18.16
N ASP A 48 11.33 -9.21 18.86
CA ASP A 48 10.66 -10.31 19.58
C ASP A 48 9.61 -11.03 18.71
N ILE A 49 9.99 -11.33 17.46
CA ILE A 49 9.11 -11.97 16.47
C ILE A 49 9.78 -13.24 15.93
N THR A 50 8.98 -14.30 15.75
CA THR A 50 9.47 -15.52 15.11
C THR A 50 9.52 -15.36 13.59
N LYS A 51 10.35 -16.18 12.93
CA LYS A 51 10.39 -16.19 11.45
C LYS A 51 9.03 -16.58 10.88
N GLU A 52 8.34 -17.52 11.51
CA GLU A 52 7.01 -17.98 11.13
C GLU A 52 5.98 -16.84 11.19
N ASP A 53 5.97 -16.07 12.28
CA ASP A 53 5.06 -14.93 12.45
C ASP A 53 5.35 -13.82 11.43
N PHE A 54 6.63 -13.53 11.18
CA PHE A 54 7.03 -12.56 10.18
C PHE A 54 6.57 -12.96 8.76
N ILE A 55 6.78 -14.22 8.39
CA ILE A 55 6.33 -14.78 7.11
C ILE A 55 4.80 -14.71 7.01
N ALA A 56 4.08 -15.11 8.07
CA ALA A 56 2.63 -15.04 8.11
C ALA A 56 2.10 -13.60 7.93
N GLU A 57 2.76 -12.61 8.52
CA GLU A 57 2.41 -11.20 8.35
C GLU A 57 2.63 -10.74 6.90
N LEU A 58 3.73 -11.14 6.27
CA LEU A 58 3.99 -10.86 4.85
C LEU A 58 2.95 -11.51 3.95
N ASP A 59 2.56 -12.75 4.21
CA ASP A 59 1.52 -13.45 3.44
C ASP A 59 0.17 -12.72 3.52
N ILE A 60 -0.20 -12.24 4.72
CA ILE A 60 -1.41 -11.42 4.91
C ILE A 60 -1.33 -10.13 4.07
N LYS A 61 -0.20 -9.41 4.13
CA LYS A 61 -0.01 -8.18 3.35
C LYS A 61 -0.06 -8.46 1.85
N ILE A 62 0.62 -9.50 1.39
CA ILE A 62 0.64 -9.91 -0.03
C ILE A 62 -0.78 -10.27 -0.51
N ALA A 63 -1.54 -11.03 0.27
CA ALA A 63 -2.92 -11.38 -0.06
C ALA A 63 -3.81 -10.13 -0.17
N LYS A 64 -3.64 -9.17 0.75
CA LYS A 64 -4.37 -7.90 0.75
C LYS A 64 -4.07 -7.06 -0.51
N ILE A 65 -2.79 -6.92 -0.89
CA ILE A 65 -2.40 -6.22 -2.13
C ILE A 65 -2.95 -6.93 -3.37
N ASN A 66 -2.91 -8.26 -3.44
CA ASN A 66 -3.51 -9.02 -4.55
C ASN A 66 -5.02 -8.77 -4.68
N ASN A 67 -5.73 -8.62 -3.56
CA ASN A 67 -7.15 -8.25 -3.57
C ASN A 67 -7.35 -6.82 -4.10
N PHE A 68 -6.50 -5.86 -3.72
CA PHE A 68 -6.55 -4.50 -4.26
C PHE A 68 -6.27 -4.41 -5.75
N ILE A 69 -5.41 -5.27 -6.29
CA ILE A 69 -5.18 -5.37 -7.74
C ILE A 69 -6.47 -5.81 -8.47
N LYS A 70 -7.24 -6.72 -7.86
CA LYS A 70 -8.52 -7.21 -8.43
C LYS A 70 -9.66 -6.21 -8.26
N ASP A 71 -9.67 -5.49 -7.14
CA ASP A 71 -10.69 -4.48 -6.81
C ASP A 71 -10.05 -3.16 -6.31
N PRO A 72 -9.56 -2.30 -7.23
CA PRO A 72 -8.89 -1.06 -6.87
C PRO A 72 -9.80 -0.05 -6.12
N ASP A 73 -11.12 -0.17 -6.29
CA ASP A 73 -12.10 0.69 -5.61
C ASP A 73 -12.06 0.49 -4.08
N SER A 74 -11.53 -0.65 -3.61
CA SER A 74 -11.40 -0.94 -2.19
C SER A 74 -10.23 -0.24 -1.47
N ILE A 75 -9.48 0.64 -2.17
CA ILE A 75 -8.40 1.47 -1.57
C ILE A 75 -8.83 2.28 -0.34
N GLN A 76 -10.10 2.67 -0.27
CA GLN A 76 -10.70 3.34 0.90
C GLN A 76 -10.63 2.51 2.20
N LYS A 77 -10.45 1.18 2.09
CA LYS A 77 -10.32 0.26 3.24
C LYS A 77 -8.90 0.22 3.82
N MET A 78 -7.90 0.81 3.15
CA MET A 78 -6.50 0.82 3.61
C MET A 78 -6.31 1.69 4.85
N ASP A 79 -5.55 1.23 5.84
CA ASP A 79 -5.21 2.06 7.00
C ASP A 79 -4.25 3.22 6.61
N LYS A 80 -3.96 4.11 7.57
CA LYS A 80 -3.08 5.26 7.33
C LYS A 80 -1.68 4.87 6.87
N TYR A 81 -1.12 3.80 7.44
CA TYR A 81 0.22 3.35 7.13
C TYR A 81 0.27 2.85 5.68
N GLU A 82 -0.71 2.05 5.27
CA GLU A 82 -0.87 1.59 3.91
C GLU A 82 -1.07 2.74 2.91
N LEU A 83 -1.90 3.73 3.25
CA LEU A 83 -2.11 4.91 2.41
C LEU A 83 -0.82 5.74 2.27
N SER A 84 -0.01 5.83 3.33
CA SER A 84 1.30 6.50 3.28
C SER A 84 2.27 5.81 2.33
N ILE A 85 2.30 4.47 2.33
CA ILE A 85 3.09 3.69 1.36
C ILE A 85 2.61 4.00 -0.07
N TYR A 86 1.30 4.03 -0.31
CA TYR A 86 0.74 4.33 -1.62
C TYR A 86 1.09 5.75 -2.10
N LYS A 87 1.08 6.75 -1.21
CA LYS A 87 1.55 8.11 -1.52
C LYS A 87 3.02 8.12 -1.91
N HIS A 88 3.86 7.40 -1.17
CA HIS A 88 5.29 7.35 -1.46
C HIS A 88 5.57 6.72 -2.84
N ILE A 89 4.91 5.61 -3.15
CA ILE A 89 5.06 4.97 -4.46
C ILE A 89 4.50 5.85 -5.58
N LEU A 90 3.36 6.52 -5.36
CA LEU A 90 2.80 7.44 -6.35
C LEU A 90 3.78 8.55 -6.71
N PHE A 91 4.41 9.15 -5.70
CA PHE A 91 5.45 10.17 -5.91
C PHE A 91 6.62 9.65 -6.78
N GLN A 92 7.00 8.38 -6.64
CA GLN A 92 8.07 7.79 -7.45
C GLN A 92 7.67 7.55 -8.91
N ILE A 93 6.38 7.43 -9.21
CA ILE A 93 5.89 7.04 -10.55
C ILE A 93 5.05 8.12 -11.23
N GLU A 94 4.79 9.26 -10.59
CA GLU A 94 3.87 10.28 -11.10
C GLU A 94 4.29 10.86 -12.45
N ASP A 95 5.59 10.91 -12.72
CA ASP A 95 6.16 11.32 -14.00
C ASP A 95 5.67 10.47 -15.18
N ASN A 96 5.32 9.19 -14.94
CA ASN A 96 4.76 8.31 -15.96
C ASN A 96 3.32 8.69 -16.37
N TYR A 97 2.63 9.48 -15.54
CA TYR A 97 1.21 9.80 -15.70
C TYR A 97 0.93 11.29 -15.86
N LYS A 98 1.83 12.19 -15.45
CA LYS A 98 1.59 13.64 -15.46
C LYS A 98 1.15 14.18 -16.82
N ASP A 99 1.72 13.66 -17.91
CA ASP A 99 1.40 14.12 -19.27
C ASP A 99 0.22 13.33 -19.88
N ARG A 100 0.06 12.06 -19.49
CA ARG A 100 -0.94 11.15 -20.08
C ARG A 100 -2.31 11.23 -19.39
N TYR A 101 -2.33 11.33 -18.06
CA TYR A 101 -3.52 11.35 -17.23
C TYR A 101 -3.43 12.36 -16.06
N PRO A 102 -3.19 13.66 -16.32
CA PRO A 102 -2.98 14.67 -15.27
C PRO A 102 -4.14 14.76 -14.27
N GLN A 103 -5.38 14.69 -14.77
CA GLN A 103 -6.59 14.77 -13.93
C GLN A 103 -6.76 13.53 -13.05
N ALA A 104 -6.43 12.34 -13.59
CA ALA A 104 -6.49 11.11 -12.81
C ALA A 104 -5.43 11.13 -11.70
N LEU A 105 -4.21 11.55 -12.03
CA LEU A 105 -3.11 11.70 -11.07
C LEU A 105 -3.49 12.67 -9.94
N SER A 106 -3.96 13.87 -10.28
CA SER A 106 -4.40 14.87 -9.29
C SER A 106 -5.50 14.31 -8.38
N SER A 107 -6.48 13.61 -8.95
CA SER A 107 -7.59 13.05 -8.18
C SER A 107 -7.17 11.87 -7.28
N ILE A 108 -6.18 11.06 -7.68
CA ILE A 108 -5.59 10.06 -6.79
C ILE A 108 -4.85 10.74 -5.64
N TRP A 109 -4.04 11.77 -5.90
CA TRP A 109 -3.37 12.54 -4.86
C TRP A 109 -4.38 13.08 -3.84
N GLU A 110 -5.40 13.80 -4.29
CA GLU A 110 -6.48 14.32 -3.42
C GLU A 110 -7.13 13.21 -2.59
N ARG A 111 -7.48 12.09 -3.23
CA ARG A 111 -8.11 10.95 -2.55
C ARG A 111 -7.19 10.36 -1.48
N LEU A 112 -5.91 10.15 -1.77
CA LEU A 112 -4.95 9.62 -0.81
C LEU A 112 -4.73 10.60 0.35
N PHE A 113 -4.64 11.91 0.07
CA PHE A 113 -4.54 12.94 1.12
C PHE A 113 -5.76 12.90 2.05
N ILE A 114 -6.96 12.98 1.50
CA ILE A 114 -8.20 12.98 2.28
C ILE A 114 -8.33 11.68 3.08
N LEU A 115 -8.08 10.51 2.48
CA LEU A 115 -8.17 9.25 3.21
C LEU A 115 -7.14 9.13 4.34
N THR A 116 -5.97 9.75 4.22
CA THR A 116 -4.95 9.73 5.28
C THR A 116 -5.29 10.70 6.41
N ASP A 117 -5.74 11.91 6.06
CA ASP A 117 -5.92 13.00 7.01
C ASP A 117 -7.26 12.88 7.77
N PHE A 118 -8.29 12.29 7.14
CA PHE A 118 -9.62 12.11 7.72
C PHE A 118 -9.89 10.72 8.26
N LYS A 119 -8.98 9.74 8.09
CA LYS A 119 -9.06 8.54 8.91
C LYS A 119 -8.73 8.93 10.34
N ILE A 120 -9.75 9.13 11.15
CA ILE A 120 -9.57 9.15 12.60
C ILE A 120 -9.10 7.73 12.94
N ASP A 121 -7.99 7.60 13.68
CA ASP A 121 -7.67 6.33 14.31
C ASP A 121 -8.83 6.08 15.27
N TRP A 122 -9.83 5.35 14.82
CA TRP A 122 -10.95 4.99 15.68
C TRP A 122 -10.30 4.18 16.80
N PRO A 123 -10.21 4.70 18.04
CA PRO A 123 -9.76 3.87 19.13
C PRO A 123 -10.73 2.71 19.13
N MET A 124 -10.21 1.48 19.11
CA MET A 124 -11.02 0.29 19.32
C MET A 124 -11.98 0.63 20.45
N ALA A 125 -13.26 0.78 20.11
CA ALA A 125 -14.28 1.04 21.09
C ALA A 125 -14.27 -0.21 21.95
N LEU A 126 -13.68 -0.07 23.14
CA LEU A 126 -13.82 -0.98 24.25
C LEU A 126 -15.28 -1.39 24.33
N ASN A 127 -15.55 -2.66 24.05
CA ASN A 127 -16.69 -3.42 24.53
C ASN A 127 -16.31 -4.89 24.52
#